data_AF-A0A353YXY0-F1
#
_entry.id   AF-A0A353YXY0-F1
#
_cell.length_a   1.000
_cell.length_b   1.000
_cell.length_c   1.000
_cell.angle_alpha   90.00
_cell.angle_beta   90.00
_cell.angle_gamma   90.00
#
_symmetry.space_group_name_H-M   'P 1'
#
loop_
_entity.id
_entity.type
_entity.pdbx_description
1 polymer ?
#
loop_
_entity_poly.entity_id
_entity_poly.type
_entity_poly.pdbx_seq_one_letter_code
_entity_poly.pdbx_strand_id
1 'polypeptide(L)'
;IGTAWSGFSPWARQNGYDRDFVYQANLEIEIDAQRDPIVAGYGFGVRSQLLGYFIRLDWAWGIEQMQVLPRVFYFSLALDF
;
A
#
# COMPACT_ATOMS: atom_id res chain seq x y z
N ILE A 1 -5.88 -7.18 7.21
CA ILE A 1 -7.02 -6.57 6.48
C ILE A 1 -7.21 -5.19 7.07
N GLY A 2 -7.17 -4.17 6.23
CA GLY A 2 -7.40 -2.79 6.63
C GLY A 2 -8.24 -2.10 5.56
N THR A 3 -8.60 -0.86 5.79
CA THR A 3 -9.28 -0.04 4.79
C THR A 3 -8.43 1.21 4.62
N ALA A 4 -8.17 1.62 3.37
CA ALA A 4 -7.41 2.82 3.06
C ALA A 4 -8.37 3.85 2.47
N TRP A 5 -8.77 4.82 3.28
CA TRP A 5 -9.63 5.92 2.84
C TRP A 5 -9.27 7.21 3.56
N SER A 6 -9.53 8.33 2.92
CA SER A 6 -9.42 9.66 3.50
C SER A 6 -10.82 10.25 3.69
N GLY A 7 -11.14 10.72 4.91
CA GLY A 7 -12.42 11.33 5.26
C GLY A 7 -13.28 10.52 6.25
N PHE A 8 -14.48 11.04 6.55
CA PHE A 8 -15.38 10.49 7.59
C PHE A 8 -15.98 9.12 7.27
N SER A 9 -15.96 8.70 6.00
CA SER A 9 -16.56 7.44 5.55
C SER A 9 -15.74 6.85 4.39
N PRO A 10 -15.53 5.51 4.36
CA PRO A 10 -14.87 4.81 3.24
C PRO A 10 -15.55 5.00 1.88
N TRP A 11 -16.84 5.35 1.88
CA TRP A 11 -17.68 5.54 0.70
C TRP A 11 -18.00 7.01 0.43
N ALA A 12 -17.40 7.94 1.17
CA ALA A 12 -17.57 9.35 0.87
C ALA A 12 -16.80 9.69 -0.42
N ARG A 13 -17.52 10.24 -1.41
CA ARG A 13 -17.04 10.77 -2.72
C ARG A 13 -15.84 11.75 -2.67
N GLN A 14 -15.31 12.06 -1.49
CA GLN A 14 -14.13 12.89 -1.28
C GLN A 14 -12.85 12.08 -1.05
N ASN A 15 -12.87 10.77 -1.32
CA ASN A 15 -11.65 9.96 -1.24
C ASN A 15 -10.74 10.32 -2.42
N GLY A 16 -9.69 11.12 -2.18
CA GLY A 16 -8.70 11.49 -3.21
C GLY A 16 -7.90 10.32 -3.78
N TYR A 17 -8.09 9.11 -3.23
CA TYR A 17 -7.59 7.85 -3.76
C TYR A 17 -8.40 7.33 -4.96
N ASP A 18 -9.61 7.87 -5.15
CA ASP A 18 -10.58 7.45 -6.17
C ASP A 18 -10.64 8.41 -7.38
N ARG A 19 -9.75 9.40 -7.42
CA ARG A 19 -9.76 10.43 -8.46
C ARG A 19 -8.44 10.49 -9.18
N ASP A 20 -8.44 10.02 -10.42
CA ASP A 20 -7.33 10.23 -11.35
C ASP A 20 -7.63 11.49 -12.17
N PHE A 21 -6.74 12.47 -12.09
CA PHE A 21 -6.81 13.70 -12.90
C PHE A 21 -5.96 13.51 -14.15
N VAL A 22 -6.60 13.46 -15.31
CA VAL A 22 -5.90 13.41 -16.60
C VAL A 22 -5.96 14.79 -17.24
N TYR A 23 -4.81 15.45 -17.38
CA TYR A 23 -4.68 16.71 -18.11
C TYR A 23 -4.32 16.43 -19.56
N GLN A 24 -5.28 16.57 -20.47
CA GLN A 24 -5.04 16.58 -21.91
C GLN A 24 -5.62 17.86 -22.50
N ALA A 25 -4.78 18.60 -23.23
CA ALA A 25 -5.17 19.72 -24.09
C ALA A 25 -6.29 20.57 -23.48
N ASN A 26 -6.00 21.25 -22.37
CA ASN A 26 -6.83 22.30 -21.77
C ASN A 26 -8.25 21.87 -21.32
N LEU A 27 -8.46 20.56 -21.12
CA LEU A 27 -9.61 19.99 -20.44
C LEU A 27 -9.15 19.30 -19.14
N GLU A 28 -9.84 19.57 -18.05
CA GLU A 28 -9.70 18.85 -16.78
C GLU A 28 -10.79 17.77 -16.76
N ILE A 29 -10.37 16.50 -16.82
CA ILE A 29 -11.28 15.35 -16.77
C ILE A 29 -11.07 14.68 -15.40
N GLU A 30 -12.08 14.78 -14.54
CA GLU A 30 -12.16 14.05 -13.27
C GLU A 30 -12.72 12.66 -13.55
N ILE A 31 -11.88 11.62 -13.43
CA ILE A 31 -12.29 10.23 -13.55
C ILE A 31 -12.54 9.69 -12.13
N ASP A 32 -13.80 9.41 -11.82
CA ASP A 32 -14.21 8.67 -10.62
C ASP A 32 -13.89 7.18 -10.86
N ALA A 33 -12.82 6.70 -10.24
CA ALA A 33 -12.21 5.40 -10.53
C ALA A 33 -12.92 4.22 -9.82
N GLN A 34 -13.93 4.51 -8.99
CA GLN A 34 -14.70 3.54 -8.20
C GLN A 34 -13.82 2.46 -7.53
N ARG A 35 -12.65 2.84 -7.01
CA ARG A 35 -11.68 1.90 -6.43
C ARG A 35 -12.21 1.37 -5.10
N ASP A 36 -12.29 0.05 -4.98
CA ASP A 36 -12.71 -0.60 -3.74
C ASP A 36 -11.80 -0.21 -2.56
N PRO A 37 -12.34 0.32 -1.44
CA PRO A 37 -11.56 0.85 -0.32
C PRO A 37 -10.93 -0.24 0.56
N ILE A 38 -11.22 -1.51 0.26
CA ILE A 38 -10.71 -2.65 1.01
C ILE A 38 -9.31 -2.99 0.52
N VAL A 39 -8.34 -2.84 1.41
CA VAL A 39 -6.95 -3.21 1.16
C VAL A 39 -6.54 -4.32 2.12
N ALA A 40 -5.94 -5.37 1.58
CA ALA A 40 -5.38 -6.44 2.39
C ALA A 40 -3.91 -6.59 2.04
N GLY A 41 -3.16 -7.22 2.94
CA GLY A 41 -1.78 -7.55 2.68
C GLY A 41 -1.42 -8.78 3.47
N TYR A 42 -0.59 -9.63 2.88
CA TYR A 42 -0.01 -10.77 3.55
C TYR A 42 1.49 -10.81 3.24
N GLY A 43 2.26 -11.46 4.09
CA GLY A 43 3.70 -11.50 3.93
C GLY A 43 4.35 -12.50 4.86
N PHE A 44 5.61 -12.77 4.60
CA PHE A 44 6.46 -13.58 5.46
C PHE A 44 7.76 -12.83 5.73
N GLY A 45 8.35 -13.05 6.90
CA GLY A 45 9.63 -12.44 7.24
C GLY A 45 10.51 -13.38 8.04
N VAL A 46 11.81 -13.18 7.90
CA VAL A 46 12.85 -13.88 8.65
C VAL A 46 13.57 -12.87 9.53
N ARG A 47 13.77 -13.24 10.80
CA ARG A 47 14.52 -12.46 11.79
C ARG A 47 15.65 -13.31 12.32
N SER A 48 16.86 -12.79 12.28
CA SER A 48 18.05 -13.50 12.74
C SER A 48 19.07 -12.54 13.30
N GLN A 49 19.92 -13.03 14.19
CA GLN A 49 21.10 -12.31 14.65
C GLN A 49 22.32 -12.89 13.94
N LEU A 50 23.01 -12.07 13.15
CA LEU A 50 24.18 -12.49 12.39
C LEU A 50 25.33 -11.53 12.69
N LEU A 51 26.48 -12.06 13.14
CA LEU A 51 27.69 -11.28 13.43
C LEU A 51 27.46 -10.11 14.40
N GLY A 52 26.52 -10.24 15.34
CA GLY A 52 26.17 -9.19 16.31
C GLY A 52 25.14 -8.16 15.81
N TYR A 53 24.67 -8.26 14.56
CA TYR A 53 23.61 -7.42 14.01
C TYR A 53 22.28 -8.16 14.01
N PHE A 54 21.21 -7.46 14.35
CA PHE A 54 19.84 -7.94 14.18
C PHE A 54 19.39 -7.66 12.75
N ILE A 55 19.15 -8.72 11.98
CA ILE A 55 18.73 -8.66 10.59
C ILE A 55 17.23 -8.99 10.51
N ARG A 56 16.49 -8.18 9.74
CA ARG A 56 15.12 -8.47 9.34
C ARG A 56 14.99 -8.44 7.82
N LEU A 57 14.41 -9.51 7.29
CA LEU A 57 14.05 -9.67 5.89
C LEU A 57 12.55 -9.88 5.83
N ASP A 58 11.79 -9.00 5.17
CA ASP A 58 10.34 -9.14 5.02
C ASP A 58 9.94 -9.12 3.54
N TRP A 59 9.11 -10.06 3.13
CA TRP A 59 8.42 -10.08 1.84
C TRP A 59 6.93 -9.87 2.06
N ALA A 60 6.38 -8.86 1.38
CA ALA A 60 4.97 -8.49 1.48
C ALA A 60 4.29 -8.47 0.10
N TRP A 61 3.04 -8.89 0.06
CA TRP A 61 2.12 -8.76 -1.06
C TRP A 61 0.93 -7.92 -0.62
N GLY A 62 0.69 -6.83 -1.36
CA GLY A 62 -0.55 -6.07 -1.25
C GLY A 62 -1.66 -6.74 -2.04
N ILE A 63 -2.90 -6.55 -1.60
CA ILE A 63 -4.11 -6.87 -2.31
C ILE A 63 -4.97 -5.61 -2.29
N GLU A 64 -5.22 -5.04 -3.46
CA GLU A 64 -6.12 -3.90 -3.65
C GLU A 64 -7.05 -4.21 -4.81
N GLN A 65 -8.33 -3.82 -4.73
CA GLN A 65 -9.33 -4.08 -5.77
C GLN A 65 -9.40 -5.56 -6.22
N MET A 66 -9.30 -6.50 -5.27
CA MET A 66 -9.24 -7.95 -5.52
C MET A 66 -8.07 -8.42 -6.40
N GLN A 67 -7.07 -7.58 -6.65
CA GLN A 67 -5.86 -7.92 -7.40
C GLN A 67 -4.64 -7.98 -6.47
N VAL A 68 -3.75 -8.93 -6.75
CA VAL A 68 -2.48 -9.06 -6.02
C VAL A 68 -1.46 -8.09 -6.62
N LEU A 69 -0.95 -7.18 -5.80
CA LEU A 69 0.08 -6.21 -6.19
C LEU A 69 1.46 -6.87 -6.29
N PRO A 70 2.40 -6.24 -7.01
CA PRO A 70 3.79 -6.66 -7.02
C PRO A 70 4.34 -6.80 -5.59
N ARG A 71 5.16 -7.83 -5.38
CA ARG A 71 5.81 -8.08 -4.09
C ARG A 71 6.73 -6.92 -3.71
N VAL A 72 6.71 -6.55 -2.45
CA VAL A 72 7.64 -5.59 -1.86
C VAL A 72 8.59 -6.35 -0.94
N PHE A 73 9.88 -6.06 -1.10
CA PHE A 73 10.94 -6.64 -0.27
C PHE A 73 11.52 -5.55 0.63
N TYR A 74 11.57 -5.84 1.94
CA TYR A 74 12.16 -4.98 2.95
C TYR A 74 13.35 -5.67 3.58
N PHE A 75 14.45 -4.93 3.70
CA PHE A 75 15.65 -5.34 4.39
C PHE A 75 16.02 -4.27 5.42
N SER A 76 16.25 -4.69 6.67
CA SER A 76 16.74 -3.79 7.70
C SER A 76 17.78 -4.45 8.61
N LEU A 77 18.70 -3.61 9.07
CA LEU A 77 19.74 -3.95 10.02
C LEU A 77 19.55 -3.06 11.26
N ALA A 78 19.59 -3.67 12.43
CA ALA A 78 19.64 -2.98 13.71
C ALA A 78 20.88 -3.44 14.49
N LEU A 79 21.55 -2.48 15.11
CA LEU A 79 22.55 -2.75 16.14
C LEU A 79 21.79 -2.80 17.47
N ASP A 80 22.01 -3.87 18.25
CA ASP A 80 21.52 -3.95 19.62
C ASP A 80 22.45 -3.07 20.47
N PHE A 81 21.99 -1.90 20.90
CA PHE A 81 22.70 -1.01 21.83
C PHE A 81 21.97 -0.96 23.16
#